data_AF-A0A949YMW3-F1
#
_entry.id   AF-A0A949YMW3-F1
#
_cell.length_a   1.000
_cell.length_b   1.000
_cell.length_c   1.000
_cell.angle_alpha   90.00
_cell.angle_beta   90.00
_cell.angle_gamma   90.00
#
_symmetry.space_group_name_H-M   'P 1'
#
loop_
_entity.id
_entity.type
_entity.pdbx_description
1 polymer ?
#
loop_
_entity_poly.entity_id
_entity_poly.type
_entity_poly.pdbx_seq_one_letter_code
_entity_poly.pdbx_strand_id
1 'polypeptide(L)'
;MEPPPRLGPDGMGGLRLDLLRTAVETYLKIAYPSGEIPEVVRRRLVWPEGMTAESILTKPPFERAGKMPGHQTPIYALRLGNYRYPHMKLQIQPWENEAGFMLSVNTHDQVAGLDVGAADAQAFRELQAENQRLKEAIEQAWDDAELPTFLRYLREYIQKQSRDVADPRGQSPSAEVPTDLPPRA
;
A
#
# COMPACT_ATOMS: atom_id res chain seq x y z
N MET A 1 27.13 7.56 3.42
CA MET A 1 25.85 7.06 2.88
C MET A 1 25.95 5.55 2.85
N GLU A 2 25.28 4.87 3.78
CA GLU A 2 25.11 3.42 3.69
C GLU A 2 24.17 3.07 2.53
N PRO A 3 24.44 2.00 1.77
CA PRO A 3 23.54 1.56 0.72
C PRO A 3 22.19 1.14 1.33
N PRO A 4 21.05 1.36 0.65
CA PRO A 4 19.77 0.90 1.13
C PRO A 4 19.81 -0.61 1.36
N PRO A 5 19.16 -1.12 2.43
CA PRO A 5 19.16 -2.55 2.73
C PRO A 5 18.55 -3.29 1.54
N ARG A 6 19.36 -4.14 0.90
CA ARG A 6 18.89 -5.01 -0.18
C ARG A 6 17.84 -5.94 0.40
N LEU A 7 16.68 -6.02 -0.27
CA LEU A 7 15.67 -7.05 -0.03
C LEU A 7 16.39 -8.41 0.01
N GLY A 8 16.36 -9.06 1.18
CA GLY A 8 16.87 -10.42 1.30
C GLY A 8 16.10 -11.38 0.38
N PRO A 9 16.66 -12.57 0.09
CA PRO A 9 16.08 -13.54 -0.86
C PRO A 9 14.65 -13.98 -0.52
N ASP A 10 14.19 -13.73 0.71
CA ASP A 10 12.85 -14.10 1.20
C ASP A 10 11.83 -12.94 1.15
N GLY A 11 12.20 -11.76 0.67
CA GLY A 11 11.28 -10.64 0.37
C GLY A 11 10.51 -10.02 1.56
N MET A 12 10.58 -10.57 2.77
CA MET A 12 9.79 -10.13 3.94
C MET A 12 10.59 -9.97 5.25
N GLY A 13 11.90 -10.23 5.25
CA GLY A 13 12.75 -10.14 6.45
C GLY A 13 13.01 -8.72 6.99
N GLY A 14 12.71 -7.67 6.20
CA GLY A 14 12.88 -6.26 6.57
C GLY A 14 11.58 -5.52 6.89
N LEU A 15 10.44 -6.22 6.92
CA LEU A 15 9.14 -5.59 7.06
C LEU A 15 8.99 -5.02 8.47
N ARG A 16 8.89 -3.69 8.54
CA ARG A 16 8.81 -2.90 9.77
C ARG A 16 7.46 -3.10 10.46
N LEU A 17 7.38 -4.12 11.32
CA LEU A 17 6.18 -4.42 12.11
C LEU A 17 5.74 -3.25 13.01
N ASP A 18 6.69 -2.41 13.43
CA ASP A 18 6.43 -1.16 14.12
C ASP A 18 5.60 -0.20 13.26
N LEU A 19 5.95 -0.01 11.98
CA LEU A 19 5.16 0.82 11.06
C LEU A 19 3.78 0.23 10.80
N LEU A 20 3.67 -1.10 10.68
CA LEU A 20 2.37 -1.77 10.54
C LEU A 20 1.49 -1.56 11.77
N ARG A 21 2.06 -1.62 12.98
CA ARG A 21 1.33 -1.35 14.22
C ARG A 21 0.82 0.09 14.26
N THR A 22 1.67 1.06 13.94
CA THR A 22 1.28 2.47 13.80
C THR A 22 0.15 2.64 12.77
N ALA A 23 0.24 1.97 11.63
CA ALA A 23 -0.79 2.04 10.60
C ALA A 23 -2.15 1.54 11.11
N VAL A 24 -2.16 0.42 11.83
CA VAL A 24 -3.37 -0.15 12.43
C VAL A 24 -3.94 0.76 13.52
N GLU A 25 -3.11 1.35 14.37
CA GLU A 25 -3.56 2.30 15.38
C GLU A 25 -4.21 3.54 14.76
N THR A 26 -3.59 4.12 13.72
CA THR A 26 -4.15 5.25 12.98
C THR A 26 -5.47 4.89 12.30
N TYR A 27 -5.54 3.70 11.68
CA TYR A 27 -6.78 3.19 11.09
C TYR A 27 -7.91 3.14 12.12
N LEU A 28 -7.67 2.55 13.29
CA LEU A 28 -8.70 2.34 14.31
C LEU A 28 -9.20 3.64 14.91
N LYS A 29 -8.32 4.64 15.11
CA LYS A 29 -8.71 5.97 15.60
C LYS A 29 -9.72 6.66 14.68
N ILE A 30 -9.55 6.50 13.37
CA ILE A 30 -10.43 7.13 12.37
C ILE A 30 -11.68 6.28 12.12
N ALA A 31 -11.54 4.96 12.04
CA ALA A 31 -12.65 4.04 11.76
C ALA A 31 -13.62 3.85 12.94
N TYR A 32 -13.16 4.11 14.17
CA TYR A 32 -13.94 4.01 15.41
C TYR A 32 -13.75 5.27 16.27
N PRO A 33 -14.34 6.42 15.88
CA PRO A 33 -14.11 7.69 16.56
C PRO A 33 -14.61 7.73 18.02
N SER A 34 -15.58 6.88 18.38
CA SER A 34 -16.03 6.71 19.77
C SER A 34 -15.03 5.96 20.66
N GLY A 35 -14.02 5.31 20.06
CA GLY A 35 -13.10 4.40 20.76
C GLY A 35 -13.69 3.01 21.03
N GLU A 36 -14.96 2.78 20.72
CA GLU A 36 -15.63 1.48 20.90
C GLU A 36 -15.26 0.50 19.78
N ILE A 37 -14.09 -0.12 19.92
CA ILE A 37 -13.64 -1.16 18.99
C ILE A 37 -14.28 -2.50 19.40
N PRO A 38 -14.99 -3.20 18.48
CA PRO A 38 -15.58 -4.50 18.77
C PRO A 38 -14.55 -5.54 19.20
N GLU A 39 -14.94 -6.43 20.13
CA GLU A 39 -14.06 -7.48 20.68
C GLU A 39 -13.46 -8.39 19.59
N VAL A 40 -14.24 -8.70 18.54
CA VAL A 40 -13.76 -9.47 17.39
C VAL A 40 -12.60 -8.78 16.67
N VAL A 41 -12.59 -7.44 16.62
CA VAL A 41 -11.50 -6.68 16.02
C VAL A 41 -10.31 -6.65 16.97
N ARG A 42 -10.51 -6.42 18.27
CA ARG A 42 -9.44 -6.43 19.29
C ARG A 42 -8.65 -7.74 19.28
N ARG A 43 -9.33 -8.88 19.18
CA ARG A 43 -8.68 -10.20 19.07
C ARG A 43 -7.78 -10.33 17.84
N ARG A 44 -8.08 -9.62 16.75
CA ARG A 44 -7.25 -9.63 15.53
C ARG A 44 -5.98 -8.77 15.67
N LEU A 45 -5.85 -7.99 16.74
CA LEU A 45 -4.71 -7.12 17.01
C LEU A 45 -3.67 -7.77 17.93
N VAL A 46 -3.97 -8.96 18.45
CA VAL A 46 -3.08 -9.71 19.33
C VAL A 46 -2.07 -10.47 18.47
N TRP A 47 -0.89 -9.87 18.30
CA TRP A 47 0.22 -10.47 17.56
C TRP A 47 1.35 -10.82 18.52
N PRO A 48 1.87 -12.06 18.53
CA PRO A 48 2.96 -12.47 19.41
C PRO A 48 4.22 -11.62 19.20
N GLU A 49 4.82 -11.16 20.29
CA GLU A 49 6.11 -10.47 20.26
C GLU A 49 7.24 -11.43 19.83
N GLY A 50 8.24 -10.92 19.12
CA GLY A 50 9.41 -11.69 18.67
C GLY A 50 9.20 -12.55 17.42
N MET A 51 8.02 -12.51 16.79
CA MET A 51 7.81 -13.14 15.47
C MET A 51 8.24 -12.22 14.32
N THR A 52 8.74 -12.83 13.24
CA THR A 52 8.98 -12.11 11.98
C THR A 52 7.67 -11.70 11.34
N ALA A 53 7.71 -10.62 10.56
CA ALA A 53 6.53 -10.13 9.85
C ALA A 53 5.90 -11.19 8.95
N GLU A 54 6.71 -11.95 8.22
CA GLU A 54 6.25 -13.06 7.39
C GLU A 54 5.46 -14.09 8.21
N SER A 55 5.96 -14.46 9.40
CA SER A 55 5.28 -15.43 10.26
C SER A 55 3.92 -14.94 10.76
N ILE A 56 3.79 -13.62 10.96
CA ILE A 56 2.53 -13.00 11.38
C ILE A 56 1.55 -12.92 10.21
N LEU A 57 1.99 -12.40 9.05
CA LEU A 57 1.14 -12.16 7.88
C LEU A 57 0.63 -13.46 7.23
N THR A 58 1.37 -14.56 7.39
CA THR A 58 0.97 -15.87 6.85
C THR A 58 -0.05 -16.62 7.69
N LYS A 59 -0.42 -16.11 8.87
CA LYS A 59 -1.33 -16.76 9.82
C LYS A 59 -2.60 -15.92 10.05
N PRO A 60 -3.72 -16.55 10.45
CA PRO A 60 -4.86 -15.81 10.97
C PRO A 60 -4.42 -14.85 12.08
N PRO A 61 -4.93 -13.61 12.11
CA PRO A 61 -6.12 -13.11 11.41
C PRO A 61 -5.87 -12.51 10.01
N PHE A 62 -4.65 -12.61 9.48
CA PHE A 62 -4.34 -12.14 8.14
C PHE A 62 -4.83 -13.15 7.09
N GLU A 63 -5.35 -12.61 5.99
CA GLU A 63 -5.86 -13.37 4.86
C GLU A 63 -4.99 -13.06 3.63
N ARG A 64 -4.71 -14.08 2.80
CA ARG A 64 -4.10 -13.85 1.49
C ARG A 64 -5.17 -13.29 0.56
N ALA A 65 -4.99 -12.04 0.12
CA ALA A 65 -5.93 -11.33 -0.74
C ALA A 65 -5.60 -11.42 -2.24
N GLY A 66 -4.46 -12.04 -2.59
CA GLY A 66 -4.06 -12.26 -3.97
C GLY A 66 -2.55 -12.22 -4.14
N LYS A 67 -2.11 -11.98 -5.37
CA LYS A 67 -0.72 -11.73 -5.74
C LYS A 67 -0.66 -10.55 -6.70
N MET A 68 0.39 -9.75 -6.59
CA MET A 68 0.64 -8.70 -7.56
C MET A 68 1.24 -9.31 -8.84
N PRO A 69 0.78 -8.94 -10.05
CA PRO A 69 1.40 -9.39 -11.29
C PRO A 69 2.91 -9.08 -11.30
N GLY A 70 3.74 -10.07 -11.64
CA GLY A 70 5.20 -9.92 -11.65
C GLY A 70 5.90 -10.08 -10.29
N HIS A 71 5.17 -10.23 -9.18
CA HIS A 71 5.76 -10.46 -7.86
C HIS A 71 5.40 -11.85 -7.33
N GLN A 72 6.37 -12.52 -6.69
CA GLN A 72 6.13 -13.83 -6.05
C GLN A 72 5.45 -13.71 -4.69
N THR A 73 5.59 -12.56 -4.04
CA THR A 73 5.09 -12.31 -2.68
C THR A 73 3.59 -12.00 -2.71
N PRO A 74 2.77 -12.65 -1.87
CA PRO A 74 1.33 -12.45 -1.84
C PRO A 74 0.93 -11.11 -1.19
N ILE A 75 -0.25 -10.61 -1.56
CA ILE A 75 -0.91 -9.51 -0.88
C ILE A 75 -1.63 -10.05 0.35
N TYR A 76 -1.45 -9.40 1.49
CA TYR A 76 -2.12 -9.74 2.72
C TYR A 76 -3.21 -8.72 3.04
N ALA A 77 -4.26 -9.16 3.73
CA ALA A 77 -5.33 -8.31 4.21
C ALA A 77 -5.70 -8.62 5.64
N LEU A 78 -6.00 -7.58 6.41
CA LEU A 78 -6.53 -7.66 7.76
C LEU A 78 -7.91 -7.01 7.79
N ARG A 79 -8.94 -7.79 8.13
CA ARG A 79 -10.31 -7.26 8.26
C ARG A 79 -10.44 -6.50 9.59
N LEU A 80 -10.52 -5.19 9.50
CA LEU A 80 -10.70 -4.29 10.66
C LEU A 80 -12.11 -3.70 10.72
N GLY A 81 -12.77 -3.54 9.58
CA GLY A 81 -14.07 -2.88 9.49
C GLY A 81 -14.03 -1.42 9.94
N ASN A 82 -15.21 -0.81 10.05
CA ASN A 82 -15.42 0.47 10.69
C ASN A 82 -16.73 0.42 11.51
N TYR A 83 -17.05 1.52 12.19
CA TYR A 83 -18.22 1.64 13.04
C TYR A 83 -19.57 1.33 12.36
N ARG A 84 -19.68 1.42 11.02
CA ARG A 84 -20.89 1.08 10.24
C ARG A 84 -20.73 -0.15 9.35
N TYR A 85 -19.52 -0.52 8.98
CA TYR A 85 -19.25 -1.55 7.97
C TYR A 85 -18.13 -2.52 8.39
N PRO A 86 -18.46 -3.78 8.73
CA PRO A 86 -17.48 -4.71 9.33
C PRO A 86 -16.51 -5.34 8.31
N HIS A 87 -16.72 -5.15 7.01
CA HIS A 87 -15.97 -5.87 5.98
C HIS A 87 -14.81 -5.08 5.37
N MET A 88 -14.63 -3.80 5.73
CA MET A 88 -13.49 -3.01 5.32
C MET A 88 -12.17 -3.65 5.78
N LYS A 89 -11.16 -3.65 4.92
CA LYS A 89 -9.86 -4.30 5.19
C LYS A 89 -8.70 -3.32 5.03
N LEU A 90 -7.69 -3.50 5.86
CA LEU A 90 -6.34 -2.98 5.61
C LEU A 90 -5.62 -3.99 4.72
N GLN A 91 -5.02 -3.53 3.63
CA GLN A 91 -4.22 -4.33 2.71
C GLN A 91 -2.73 -3.98 2.84
N ILE A 92 -1.90 -5.01 2.76
CA ILE A 92 -0.45 -4.96 2.83
C ILE A 92 0.07 -5.59 1.56
N GLN A 93 0.57 -4.76 0.67
CA GLN A 93 1.08 -5.18 -0.63
C GLN A 93 2.60 -5.11 -0.60
N PRO A 94 3.32 -6.17 -0.97
CA PRO A 94 4.77 -6.11 -1.15
C PRO A 94 5.13 -5.02 -2.16
N TRP A 95 6.14 -4.21 -1.85
CA TRP A 95 6.58 -3.11 -2.71
C TRP A 95 8.07 -2.85 -2.57
N GLU A 96 8.71 -2.40 -3.65
CA GLU A 96 10.14 -2.07 -3.68
C GLU A 96 10.39 -0.67 -3.09
N ASN A 97 10.27 -0.55 -1.76
CA ASN A 97 10.63 0.66 -1.00
C ASN A 97 11.39 0.30 0.29
N GLU A 98 11.86 1.31 1.03
CA GLU A 98 12.60 1.09 2.29
C GLU A 98 11.78 0.35 3.36
N ALA A 99 10.46 0.45 3.32
CA ALA A 99 9.57 -0.25 4.26
C ALA A 99 9.31 -1.72 3.86
N GLY A 100 9.52 -2.08 2.58
CA GLY A 100 9.24 -3.39 2.00
C GLY A 100 7.76 -3.66 1.68
N PHE A 101 6.87 -2.69 1.85
CA PHE A 101 5.44 -2.82 1.59
C PHE A 101 4.77 -1.48 1.30
N MET A 102 3.55 -1.56 0.78
CA MET A 102 2.62 -0.47 0.57
C MET A 102 1.30 -0.77 1.27
N LEU A 103 0.76 0.21 1.98
CA LEU A 103 -0.52 0.15 2.67
C LEU A 103 -1.63 0.72 1.78
N SER A 104 -2.79 0.07 1.83
CA SER A 104 -4.02 0.57 1.23
C SER A 104 -5.26 0.13 2.00
N VAL A 105 -6.32 0.93 1.96
CA VAL A 105 -7.63 0.56 2.49
C VAL A 105 -8.48 -0.03 1.36
N ASN A 106 -9.07 -1.19 1.62
CA ASN A 106 -10.04 -1.84 0.73
C ASN A 106 -11.43 -1.74 1.35
N THR A 107 -12.31 -0.95 0.74
CA THR A 107 -13.68 -0.71 1.20
C THR A 107 -14.56 -1.95 1.07
N HIS A 108 -14.27 -2.86 0.13
CA HIS A 108 -14.96 -4.14 -0.10
C HIS A 108 -16.49 -4.06 -0.16
N ASP A 109 -17.01 -2.90 -0.54
CA ASP A 109 -18.42 -2.51 -0.60
C ASP A 109 -18.93 -2.41 -2.05
N GLN A 110 -18.16 -2.93 -3.01
CA GLN A 110 -18.58 -3.06 -4.39
C GLN A 110 -19.31 -4.39 -4.56
N VAL A 111 -20.65 -4.35 -4.45
CA VAL A 111 -21.49 -5.51 -4.80
C VAL A 111 -21.98 -5.32 -6.23
N ALA A 112 -21.35 -6.03 -7.17
CA ALA A 112 -21.82 -6.05 -8.56
C ALA A 112 -23.17 -6.79 -8.63
N GLY A 113 -24.19 -6.13 -9.20
CA GLY A 113 -25.47 -6.79 -9.55
C GLY A 113 -26.51 -6.88 -8.43
N LEU A 114 -26.44 -6.06 -7.38
CA LEU A 114 -27.51 -5.99 -6.39
C LEU A 114 -28.70 -5.19 -6.97
N ASP A 115 -29.77 -5.87 -7.37
CA ASP A 115 -31.05 -5.25 -7.71
C ASP A 115 -31.80 -4.90 -6.41
N VAL A 116 -31.42 -3.78 -5.82
CA VAL A 116 -31.99 -3.26 -4.58
C VAL A 116 -33.03 -2.20 -4.91
N GLY A 117 -34.19 -2.27 -4.26
CA GLY A 117 -35.21 -1.24 -4.36
C GLY A 117 -34.67 0.16 -4.00
N ALA A 118 -35.38 1.22 -4.40
CA ALA A 118 -34.87 2.60 -4.34
C ALA A 118 -34.36 3.06 -2.95
N ALA A 119 -35.00 2.62 -1.86
CA ALA A 119 -34.59 2.95 -0.48
C ALA A 119 -33.28 2.23 -0.08
N ASP A 120 -33.16 0.95 -0.41
CA ASP A 120 -31.95 0.15 -0.14
C ASP A 120 -30.78 0.62 -1.00
N ALA A 121 -31.05 1.06 -2.23
CA ALA A 121 -30.05 1.67 -3.10
C ALA A 121 -29.50 2.99 -2.53
N GLN A 122 -30.34 3.80 -1.87
CA GLN A 122 -29.89 5.04 -1.23
C GLN A 122 -29.02 4.77 -0.01
N ALA A 123 -29.47 3.88 0.89
CA ALA A 123 -28.68 3.47 2.05
C ALA A 123 -27.33 2.85 1.65
N PHE A 124 -27.30 2.09 0.56
CA PHE A 124 -26.06 1.51 0.02
C PHE A 124 -25.12 2.58 -0.55
N ARG A 125 -25.64 3.56 -1.29
CA ARG A 125 -24.82 4.70 -1.77
C ARG A 125 -24.22 5.51 -0.63
N GLU A 126 -25.00 5.76 0.42
CA GLU A 126 -24.52 6.46 1.62
C GLU A 126 -23.43 5.66 2.34
N LEU A 127 -23.58 4.33 2.42
CA LEU A 127 -22.56 3.45 2.97
C LEU A 127 -21.25 3.51 2.16
N GLN A 128 -21.35 3.45 0.83
CA GLN A 128 -20.19 3.55 -0.06
C GLN A 128 -19.49 4.90 0.06
N ALA A 129 -20.25 5.99 0.10
CA ALA A 129 -19.71 7.33 0.28
C ALA A 129 -18.97 7.47 1.62
N GLU A 130 -19.54 6.92 2.70
CA GLU A 130 -18.92 6.96 4.03
C GLU A 130 -17.64 6.09 4.08
N ASN A 131 -17.67 4.88 3.51
CA ASN A 131 -16.49 4.02 3.42
C ASN A 131 -15.36 4.66 2.60
N GLN A 132 -15.71 5.32 1.48
CA GLN A 132 -14.75 6.06 0.66
C GLN A 132 -14.13 7.23 1.45
N ARG A 133 -14.96 8.02 2.15
CA ARG A 133 -14.50 9.11 3.01
C ARG A 133 -13.54 8.62 4.10
N LEU A 134 -13.85 7.49 4.74
CA LEU A 134 -12.98 6.87 5.75
C LEU A 134 -11.68 6.37 5.14
N LYS A 135 -11.73 5.71 3.96
CA LYS A 135 -10.55 5.29 3.21
C LYS A 135 -9.61 6.46 2.96
N GLU A 136 -10.12 7.56 2.40
CA GLU A 136 -9.34 8.75 2.10
C GLU A 136 -8.73 9.36 3.36
N ALA A 137 -9.52 9.50 4.43
CA ALA A 137 -9.02 10.03 5.70
C ALA A 137 -7.91 9.17 6.32
N ILE A 138 -8.04 7.84 6.26
CA ILE A 138 -7.02 6.92 6.77
C ILE A 138 -5.75 6.98 5.92
N GLU A 139 -5.89 6.93 4.61
CA GLU A 139 -4.74 6.98 3.70
C GLU A 139 -4.00 8.33 3.77
N GLN A 140 -4.73 9.43 3.96
CA GLN A 140 -4.14 10.75 4.21
C GLN A 140 -3.41 10.79 5.55
N ALA A 141 -4.02 10.28 6.63
CA ALA A 141 -3.37 10.26 7.94
C ALA A 141 -2.11 9.37 7.96
N TRP A 142 -2.08 8.33 7.14
CA TRP A 142 -0.87 7.54 6.91
C TRP A 142 0.20 8.30 6.12
N ASP A 143 -0.19 9.05 5.08
CA ASP A 143 0.73 9.93 4.33
C ASP A 143 1.37 10.99 5.25
N ASP A 144 0.56 11.64 6.08
CA ASP A 144 1.01 12.66 7.06
C ASP A 144 1.94 12.07 8.12
N ALA A 145 1.76 10.79 8.48
CA ALA A 145 2.62 10.03 9.38
C ALA A 145 3.84 9.40 8.69
N GLU A 146 4.08 9.74 7.43
CA GLU A 146 5.18 9.24 6.59
C GLU A 146 5.19 7.71 6.41
N LEU A 147 4.01 7.08 6.50
CA LEU A 147 3.85 5.65 6.24
C LEU A 147 3.84 5.36 4.73
N PRO A 148 4.24 4.15 4.31
CA PRO A 148 4.36 3.80 2.90
C PRO A 148 2.97 3.58 2.27
N THR A 149 2.35 4.65 1.78
CA THR A 149 1.05 4.62 1.10
C THR A 149 1.19 4.76 -0.41
N PHE A 150 0.12 4.39 -1.14
CA PHE A 150 0.04 4.67 -2.58
C PHE A 150 0.11 6.17 -2.91
N LEU A 151 -0.49 7.03 -2.07
CA LEU A 151 -0.46 8.49 -2.27
C LEU A 151 0.98 9.03 -2.22
N ARG A 152 1.78 8.56 -1.26
CA ARG A 152 3.19 8.91 -1.18
C ARG A 152 3.96 8.48 -2.42
N TYR A 153 3.76 7.23 -2.85
CA TYR A 153 4.38 6.72 -4.07
C TYR A 153 4.03 7.56 -5.31
N LEU A 154 2.76 7.92 -5.47
CA LEU A 154 2.32 8.76 -6.59
C LEU A 154 3.00 10.14 -6.56
N ARG A 155 3.13 10.75 -5.37
CA ARG A 155 3.83 12.03 -5.19
C ARG A 155 5.31 11.93 -5.56
N GLU A 156 6.00 10.91 -5.07
CA GLU A 156 7.41 10.64 -5.36
C GLU A 156 7.63 10.38 -6.87
N TYR A 157 6.73 9.62 -7.50
CA TYR A 157 6.76 9.35 -8.94
C TYR A 157 6.60 10.63 -9.77
N ILE A 158 5.60 11.47 -9.46
CA ILE A 158 5.37 12.74 -10.16
C ILE A 158 6.58 13.67 -10.00
N GLN A 159 7.18 13.74 -8.81
CA GLN A 159 8.37 14.55 -8.55
C GLN A 159 9.58 14.03 -9.33
N LYS A 160 9.78 12.71 -9.41
CA LYS A 160 10.85 12.10 -10.20
C LYS A 160 10.68 12.38 -11.68
N GLN A 161 9.48 12.21 -12.23
CA GLN A 161 9.19 12.55 -13.63
C GLN A 161 9.38 14.04 -13.93
N SER A 162 8.97 14.91 -13.02
CA SER A 162 9.17 16.37 -13.17
C SER A 162 10.65 16.76 -13.14
N ARG A 163 11.48 16.03 -12.38
CA ARG A 163 12.95 16.21 -12.36
C ARG A 163 13.60 15.67 -13.62
N ASP A 164 13.18 14.51 -14.12
CA ASP A 164 13.71 13.91 -15.36
C ASP A 164 13.35 14.76 -16.60
N VAL A 165 12.22 15.46 -16.59
CA VAL A 165 11.84 16.42 -17.65
C VAL A 165 12.59 17.76 -17.53
N ALA A 166 13.06 18.13 -16.33
CA ALA A 166 13.78 19.37 -16.08
C ALA A 166 15.29 19.32 -16.35
N ASP A 167 15.87 18.14 -16.65
CA ASP A 167 17.26 17.98 -17.06
C ASP A 167 17.42 17.50 -18.53
N PRO A 168 17.33 18.40 -19.52
CA PRO A 168 17.62 18.08 -20.92
C PRO A 168 19.09 18.30 -21.32
N ARG A 169 20.06 18.42 -20.41
CA ARG A 169 21.45 18.82 -20.76
C ARG A 169 22.54 17.83 -20.37
N GLY A 170 22.28 16.54 -20.52
CA GLY A 170 23.21 15.50 -20.10
C GLY A 170 23.41 14.34 -21.05
N GLN A 171 23.42 14.53 -22.38
CA GLN A 171 24.15 13.66 -23.34
C GLN A 171 23.96 14.12 -24.80
N SER A 172 25.03 14.64 -25.41
CA SER A 172 25.24 14.56 -26.85
C SER A 172 26.60 13.92 -27.05
N PRO A 173 26.70 12.69 -27.58
CA PRO A 173 28.00 12.11 -27.89
C PRO A 173 28.61 12.87 -29.08
N SER A 174 29.81 13.42 -28.85
CA SER A 174 30.70 13.94 -29.88
C SER A 174 30.85 12.91 -31.00
N ALA A 175 30.49 13.30 -32.22
CA ALA A 175 30.82 12.56 -33.42
C ALA A 175 32.31 12.73 -33.72
N GLU A 176 33.14 11.82 -33.23
CA GLU A 176 34.46 11.58 -33.81
C GLU A 176 34.25 10.85 -35.15
N VAL A 177 34.65 11.51 -36.23
CA VAL A 177 34.66 10.95 -37.59
C VAL A 177 35.98 10.20 -37.80
N PRO A 178 35.99 8.88 -38.04
CA PRO A 178 37.19 8.19 -38.48
C PRO A 178 37.33 8.34 -39.99
N THR A 179 38.38 9.03 -40.41
CA THR A 179 38.86 9.04 -41.79
C THR A 179 39.71 7.79 -41.99
N ASP A 180 39.28 6.85 -42.83
CA ASP A 180 40.22 5.99 -43.54
C ASP A 180 39.57 5.37 -44.80
N LEU A 181 40.17 5.67 -45.95
CA LEU A 181 39.78 5.18 -47.29
C LEU A 181 41.03 4.51 -47.87
N PRO A 182 40.99 3.23 -48.28
CA PRO A 182 42.18 2.53 -48.74
C PRO A 182 42.58 2.93 -50.18
N PRO A 183 43.88 2.84 -50.54
CA PRO A 183 44.37 3.23 -51.86
C PRO A 183 44.05 2.17 -52.92
N ARG A 184 43.64 2.61 -54.12
CA ARG A 184 43.64 1.80 -55.34
C ARG A 184 44.85 2.20 -56.19
N ALA A 185 45.72 1.23 -56.47
CA ALA A 185 46.61 1.22 -57.63
C ALA A 185 45.93 0.41 -58.75
#